data_AF-A0A2L2YIE5-F1
#
_entry.id   AF-A0A2L2YIE5-F1
#
_cell.length_a   1.000
_cell.length_b   1.000
_cell.length_c   1.000
_cell.angle_alpha   90.00
_cell.angle_beta   90.00
_cell.angle_gamma   90.00
#
_symmetry.space_group_name_H-M   'P 1'
#
loop_
_entity.id
_entity.type
_entity.pdbx_description
1 polymer ?
#
loop_
_entity_poly.entity_id
_entity_poly.type
_entity_poly.pdbx_seq_one_letter_code
_entity_poly.pdbx_strand_id
1 'polypeptide(L)' 'NVETESISILNRYPIVKKLYVKYNTAVPSSAPVERLFSVAKHVLRNSRSRLSDTTFEMQLFCKMNKNIN' A
#
# COMPACT_ATOMS: atom_id res chain seq x y z
N ASN A 1 22.44 -7.27 1.97
CA ASN A 1 23.04 -6.33 0.99
C ASN A 1 23.12 -6.89 -0.44
N VAL A 2 22.91 -8.19 -0.67
CA VAL A 2 23.03 -8.82 -2.01
C VAL A 2 21.73 -8.69 -2.83
N GLU A 3 20.60 -8.47 -2.18
CA GLU A 3 19.25 -8.53 -2.76
C GLU A 3 18.84 -7.23 -3.47
N THR A 4 19.41 -6.10 -3.06
CA THR A 4 19.15 -4.78 -3.65
C THR A 4 19.88 -4.58 -4.98
N GLU A 5 21.04 -5.21 -5.14
CA GLU A 5 21.82 -5.13 -6.38
C GLU A 5 21.14 -5.88 -7.53
N SER A 6 20.49 -7.02 -7.26
CA SER A 6 19.82 -7.84 -8.28
C SER A 6 18.58 -7.18 -8.88
N ILE A 7 17.85 -6.34 -8.14
CA ILE A 7 16.71 -5.58 -8.66
C ILE A 7 17.17 -4.33 -9.45
N SER A 8 18.32 -3.76 -9.10
CA SER A 8 18.85 -2.57 -9.77
C SER A 8 19.16 -2.79 -11.26
N ILE A 9 19.48 -4.04 -11.66
CA ILE A 9 19.74 -4.42 -13.05
C ILE A 9 18.51 -4.21 -13.95
N LEU A 10 17.30 -4.28 -13.39
CA LEU A 10 16.05 -4.06 -14.12
C LEU A 10 15.91 -2.61 -14.59
N ASN A 11 16.62 -1.65 -13.99
CA ASN A 11 16.64 -0.27 -14.47
C ASN A 11 17.23 -0.15 -15.88
N ARG A 12 18.10 -1.10 -16.28
CA ARG A 12 18.67 -1.15 -17.63
C ARG A 12 17.69 -1.70 -18.67
N TYR A 13 16.61 -2.36 -18.24
CA TYR A 13 15.63 -3.02 -19.11
C TYR A 13 14.19 -2.57 -18.79
N PRO A 14 13.75 -1.41 -19.31
CA PRO A 14 12.48 -0.79 -18.90
C PRO A 14 11.24 -1.64 -19.19
N ILE A 15 11.25 -2.44 -20.26
CA ILE A 15 10.13 -3.33 -20.63
C ILE A 15 10.06 -4.52 -19.66
N VAL A 16 11.20 -5.16 -19.40
CA VAL A 16 11.31 -6.29 -18.45
C VAL A 16 10.93 -5.83 -17.05
N LYS A 17 11.38 -4.64 -16.63
CA LYS A 17 10.98 -4.03 -15.36
C LYS A 17 9.46 -3.85 -15.25
N LYS A 18 8.80 -3.34 -16.29
CA LYS A 18 7.33 -3.20 -16.31
C LYS A 18 6.61 -4.54 -16.16
N LEU A 19 7.07 -5.57 -16.87
CA LEU A 19 6.52 -6.92 -16.76
C LEU A 19 6.77 -7.51 -15.37
N TYR A 20 7.97 -7.33 -14.82
CA TYR A 20 8.32 -7.78 -13.49
C TYR A 20 7.43 -7.13 -12.42
N VAL A 21 7.23 -5.81 -12.48
CA VAL A 21 6.33 -5.10 -11.57
C VAL A 21 4.89 -5.60 -11.72
N LYS A 22 4.43 -5.80 -12.95
CA LYS A 22 3.05 -6.22 -13.23
C LYS A 22 2.73 -7.63 -12.76
N TYR A 23 3.65 -8.58 -12.89
CA TYR A 23 3.38 -10.01 -12.69
C TYR A 23 4.09 -10.61 -11.47
N ASN A 24 5.29 -10.16 -11.13
CA ASN A 24 6.08 -10.73 -10.02
C ASN A 24 5.97 -9.89 -8.73
N THR A 25 5.57 -8.62 -8.83
CA THR A 25 5.31 -7.76 -7.67
C THR A 25 3.83 -7.80 -7.26
N ALA A 26 3.14 -8.90 -7.56
CA ALA A 26 1.93 -9.26 -6.84
C ALA A 26 2.37 -9.62 -5.41
N VAL A 27 2.53 -8.62 -4.55
CA VAL A 27 2.98 -8.79 -3.18
C VAL A 27 2.04 -9.79 -2.48
N PRO A 28 2.50 -11.01 -2.13
CA PRO A 28 1.77 -11.89 -1.23
C PRO A 28 2.13 -11.47 0.19
N SER A 29 1.78 -10.25 0.58
CA SER A 29 2.09 -9.74 1.90
C SER A 29 0.84 -9.26 2.58
N SER A 30 0.62 -9.81 3.76
CA SER A 30 -0.31 -9.26 4.73
C SER A 30 0.10 -7.84 5.16
N ALA A 31 1.37 -7.43 5.04
CA ALA A 31 1.86 -6.14 5.54
C ALA A 31 1.09 -4.89 5.04
N PRO A 32 0.78 -4.70 3.74
CA PRO A 32 -0.09 -3.60 3.30
C PRO A 32 -1.50 -3.68 3.88
N VAL A 33 -2.05 -4.90 4.00
CA VAL A 33 -3.38 -5.14 4.58
C VAL A 33 -3.38 -4.91 6.10
N GLU A 34 -2.34 -5.33 6.82
CA GLU A 34 -2.13 -5.08 8.24
C GLU A 34 -1.94 -3.59 8.52
N ARG A 35 -1.19 -2.87 7.68
CA ARG A 35 -1.08 -1.41 7.74
C ARG A 35 -2.46 -0.76 7.55
N LEU A 36 -3.24 -1.23 6.58
CA LEU A 36 -4.61 -0.78 6.34
C LEU A 36 -5.48 -0.95 7.59
N PHE A 37 -5.50 -2.15 8.18
CA PHE A 37 -6.28 -2.45 9.37
C PHE A 37 -5.79 -1.70 10.62
N SER A 38 -4.49 -1.48 10.76
CA SER A 38 -3.93 -0.69 11.86
C SER A 38 -4.45 0.75 11.85
N VAL A 39 -4.45 1.40 10.68
CA VAL A 39 -4.99 2.76 10.54
C VAL A 39 -6.52 2.78 10.59
N ALA A 40 -7.19 1.77 10.04
CA ALA A 40 -8.63 1.62 10.13
C ALA A 40 -9.12 1.64 11.58
N LYS A 41 -8.42 0.97 12.51
CA LYS A 41 -8.74 1.00 13.95
C LYS A 41 -8.77 2.42 14.53
N HIS A 42 -7.90 3.31 14.06
CA HIS A 42 -7.89 4.71 14.48
C HIS A 42 -9.05 5.52 13.90
N VAL A 43 -9.44 5.24 12.65
CA VAL A 43 -10.60 5.88 12.00
C VAL A 43 -11.92 5.38 12.61
N LEU A 44 -11.99 4.12 13.02
CA LEU A 44 -13.14 3.48 13.69
C LEU A 44 -13.27 3.82 15.18
N ARG A 45 -12.32 4.55 15.79
CA ARG A 45 -12.35 4.85 17.23
C ARG A 45 -13.61 5.67 17.56
N ASN A 46 -14.31 5.25 18.62
CA ASN A 46 -15.63 5.64 19.13
C ASN A 46 -16.03 7.14 19.18
N SER A 47 -15.16 8.07 18.81
CA SER A 47 -15.44 9.53 18.83
C SER A 47 -16.06 10.06 17.53
N ARG A 48 -16.40 9.18 16.57
CA ARG A 48 -17.02 9.51 15.27
C ARG A 48 -18.29 8.67 15.08
N SER A 49 -19.22 8.78 16.02
CA SER A 49 -20.50 8.07 15.94
C SER A 49 -21.23 8.50 14.65
N ARG A 50 -21.50 7.52 13.78
CA ARG A 50 -22.17 7.62 12.46
C ARG A 50 -21.30 8.07 11.27
N LEU A 51 -20.20 7.37 11.01
CA LEU A 51 -19.61 7.34 9.66
C LEU A 51 -20.35 6.28 8.82
N SER A 52 -20.82 6.65 7.63
CA SER A 52 -21.22 5.67 6.62
C SER A 52 -19.98 4.95 6.07
N ASP A 53 -20.16 3.72 5.59
CA ASP A 53 -19.08 2.89 5.03
C ASP A 53 -18.29 3.65 3.94
N THR A 54 -18.98 4.35 3.05
CA THR A 54 -18.35 5.17 1.99
C THR A 54 -17.47 6.29 2.56
N THR A 55 -17.92 6.94 3.64
CA THR A 55 -17.14 8.02 4.27
C THR A 55 -15.93 7.46 5.01
N PHE A 56 -16.09 6.28 5.61
CA PHE A 56 -15.01 5.56 6.26
C PHE A 56 -13.91 5.16 5.26
N GLU A 57 -14.28 4.54 4.14
CA GLU A 57 -13.36 4.16 3.07
C GLU A 57 -12.61 5.36 2.51
N MET A 58 -13.32 6.48 2.28
CA MET A 58 -12.71 7.72 1.78
C MET A 58 -11.70 8.31 2.78
N GLN A 59 -12.02 8.31 4.08
CA GLN A 59 -11.09 8.77 5.12
C GLN A 59 -9.87 7.87 5.24
N LEU A 60 -10.06 6.55 5.13
CA LEU A 60 -8.98 5.57 5.16
C LEU A 60 -8.05 5.75 3.95
N PHE A 61 -8.60 5.91 2.75
CA PHE A 61 -7.86 6.22 1.53
C PHE A 61 -7.02 7.50 1.68
N CYS A 62 -7.65 8.59 2.11
CA CYS A 62 -6.94 9.86 2.34
C CYS A 62 -5.86 9.73 3.42
N LYS A 63 -6.05 8.89 4.45
CA LYS A 63 -5.07 8.71 5.52
C LYS A 63 -3.87 7.87 5.07
N MET A 64 -4.09 6.84 4.26
CA MET A 64 -3.02 6.01 3.65
C MET A 64 -2.13 6.82 2.72
N ASN A 65 -2.73 7.68 1.91
CA ASN A 65 -2.01 8.42 0.88
C ASN A 65 -1.31 9.70 1.38
N LYS A 66 -1.45 10.06 2.67
CA LYS A 66 -0.82 11.27 3.24
C LYS A 66 0.71 11.24 3.30
N ASN A 67 1.34 10.07 3.18
CA ASN A 67 2.80 9.89 3.25
C ASN A 67 3.46 9.68 1.87
N ILE A 68 2.74 9.90 0.77
CA ILE A 68 3.25 9.72 -0.60
C ILE A 68 3.72 11.07 -1.20
N ASN A 69 4.21 12.00 -0.37
CA ASN A 69 4.90 13.23 -0.82
C ASN A 69 6.32 13.24 -0.26
#